data_AF-A0ABD0NKJ8-F1
#
_entry.id   AF-A0ABD0NKJ8-F1
#
_cell.length_a   1.000
_cell.length_b   1.000
_cell.length_c   1.000
_cell.angle_alpha   90.00
_cell.angle_beta   90.00
_cell.angle_gamma   90.00
#
_symmetry.space_group_name_H-M   'P 1'
#
loop_
_entity.id
_entity.type
_entity.pdbx_description
1 polymer ?
#
loop_
_entity_poly.entity_id
_entity_poly.type
_entity_poly.pdbx_seq_one_letter_code
_entity_poly.pdbx_strand_id
1 'polypeptide(L)'
;MAFSDLLEQVGSTGRFQVLHVTLLSLPILMMASHNLLQNFVAAVPPHHCAPHANLSTSSMGAGDTLRVTVPLDQNGKPERCRRYAHPQWQLLSSNSSENLWEEDVEETETQSCEDGWYYNITEMSSTIITEVNG
;
A
#
# COMPACT_ATOMS: atom_id res chain seq x y z
N MET A 1 -41.42 -42.14 3.38
CA MET A 1 -40.72 -41.88 2.11
C MET A 1 -39.51 -42.79 2.14
N ALA A 2 -39.36 -43.73 1.21
CA ALA A 2 -38.44 -44.86 1.41
C ALA A 2 -36.95 -44.49 1.59
N PHE A 3 -36.53 -43.32 1.10
CA PHE A 3 -35.14 -42.88 1.17
C PHE A 3 -34.72 -42.30 2.53
N SER A 4 -35.64 -41.61 3.22
CA SER A 4 -35.39 -41.08 4.57
C SER A 4 -35.28 -42.21 5.60
N ASP A 5 -36.11 -43.24 5.47
CA ASP A 5 -36.14 -44.39 6.37
C ASP A 5 -34.88 -45.27 6.21
N LEU A 6 -34.35 -45.37 4.99
CA LEU A 6 -33.05 -46.01 4.71
C LEU A 6 -31.87 -45.22 5.29
N LEU A 7 -31.88 -43.89 5.19
CA LEU A 7 -30.84 -43.04 5.79
C LEU A 7 -30.84 -43.14 7.32
N GLU A 8 -32.01 -43.27 7.94
CA GLU A 8 -32.14 -43.45 9.38
C GLU A 8 -31.59 -44.80 9.84
N GLN A 9 -31.80 -45.85 9.04
CA GLN A 9 -31.36 -47.23 9.32
C GLN A 9 -29.87 -47.49 9.07
N VAL A 10 -29.22 -46.75 8.15
CA VAL A 10 -27.77 -46.86 7.88
C VAL A 10 -26.93 -46.05 8.89
N GLY A 11 -27.58 -45.33 9.80
CA GLY A 11 -26.93 -44.48 10.80
C GLY A 11 -27.05 -43.02 10.40
N SER A 12 -28.28 -42.50 10.49
CA SER A 12 -28.63 -41.07 10.51
C SER A 12 -27.44 -40.24 10.97
N THR A 13 -26.84 -39.45 10.07
CA THR A 13 -25.68 -38.56 10.29
C THR A 13 -24.96 -38.80 11.62
N GLY A 14 -24.31 -39.95 11.76
CA GLY A 14 -23.83 -40.40 13.06
C GLY A 14 -22.79 -39.43 13.65
N ARG A 15 -22.54 -39.53 14.97
CA ARG A 15 -21.50 -38.72 15.67
C ARG A 15 -20.15 -38.74 14.94
N PHE A 16 -19.81 -39.87 14.31
CA PHE A 16 -18.59 -40.01 13.53
C PHE A 16 -18.60 -39.18 12.24
N GLN A 17 -19.72 -39.10 11.53
CA GLN A 17 -19.86 -38.28 10.33
C GLN A 17 -19.83 -36.79 10.69
N VAL A 18 -20.47 -36.39 11.79
CA VAL A 18 -20.35 -35.01 12.31
C VAL A 18 -18.91 -34.69 12.69
N LEU A 19 -18.22 -35.60 13.40
CA LEU A 19 -16.82 -35.43 13.77
C LEU A 19 -15.90 -35.35 12.53
N HIS A 20 -16.16 -36.15 11.50
CA HIS A 20 -15.39 -36.10 10.25
C HIS A 20 -15.63 -34.79 9.49
N VAL A 21 -16.89 -34.38 9.33
CA VAL A 21 -17.25 -33.13 8.63
C VAL A 21 -16.67 -31.92 9.37
N THR A 22 -16.75 -31.89 10.70
CA THR A 22 -16.15 -30.81 11.49
C THR A 22 -14.63 -30.79 11.34
N LEU A 23 -13.95 -31.94 11.44
CA LEU A 23 -12.50 -32.05 11.26
C LEU A 23 -12.05 -31.61 9.85
N LEU A 24 -12.83 -31.94 8.81
CA LEU A 24 -12.59 -31.50 7.43
C LEU A 24 -12.90 -30.01 7.21
N SER A 25 -13.90 -29.47 7.90
CA SER A 25 -14.28 -28.05 7.78
C SER A 25 -13.30 -27.10 8.47
N LEU A 26 -12.68 -27.53 9.57
CA LEU A 26 -11.73 -26.74 10.35
C LEU A 26 -10.57 -26.16 9.51
N PRO A 27 -9.82 -26.96 8.73
CA PRO A 27 -8.73 -26.45 7.90
C PRO A 27 -9.23 -25.53 6.79
N ILE A 28 -10.44 -25.75 6.26
CA ILE A 28 -11.04 -24.89 5.23
C ILE A 28 -11.32 -23.50 5.80
N LEU A 29 -11.95 -23.43 6.99
CA LEU A 29 -12.19 -22.17 7.68
C LEU A 29 -10.89 -21.47 8.08
N MET A 30 -9.89 -22.24 8.52
CA MET A 30 -8.57 -21.70 8.87
C MET A 30 -7.86 -21.12 7.63
N MET A 31 -7.89 -21.81 6.49
CA MET A 31 -7.34 -21.28 5.23
C MET A 31 -8.06 -20.00 4.79
N ALA A 32 -9.39 -19.95 4.87
CA ALA A 32 -10.16 -18.74 4.56
C ALA A 32 -9.75 -17.57 5.47
N SER A 33 -9.61 -17.83 6.78
CA SER A 33 -9.16 -16.81 7.74
C SER A 33 -7.75 -16.30 7.44
N HIS A 34 -6.83 -17.19 7.05
CA HIS A 34 -5.45 -16.83 6.72
C HIS A 34 -5.37 -16.00 5.44
N ASN A 35 -6.14 -16.34 4.41
CA ASN A 35 -6.24 -15.56 3.18
C ASN A 35 -6.83 -14.17 3.44
N LEU A 36 -7.85 -14.08 4.30
CA LEU A 36 -8.42 -12.79 4.69
C LEU A 36 -7.38 -11.95 5.44
N LEU A 37 -6.69 -12.55 6.42
CA LEU A 37 -5.67 -11.87 7.21
C LEU A 37 -4.53 -11.34 6.36
N GLN A 38 -4.12 -12.06 5.31
CA GLN A 38 -3.09 -11.58 4.39
C GLN A 38 -3.44 -10.24 3.74
N ASN A 39 -4.71 -9.95 3.47
CA ASN A 39 -5.13 -8.66 2.92
C ASN A 39 -5.01 -7.51 3.94
N PHE A 40 -5.17 -7.81 5.23
CA PHE A 40 -5.01 -6.84 6.32
C PHE A 40 -3.57 -6.71 6.80
N VAL A 41 -2.74 -7.74 6.65
CA VAL A 41 -1.33 -7.72 7.08
C VAL A 41 -0.41 -7.25 5.95
N ALA A 42 -0.84 -7.34 4.69
CA ALA A 42 -0.16 -6.70 3.58
C ALA A 42 -0.29 -5.17 3.73
N ALA A 43 0.62 -4.60 4.49
CA ALA A 43 0.82 -3.17 4.61
C ALA A 43 1.56 -2.66 3.38
N VAL A 44 1.05 -1.60 2.77
CA VAL A 44 1.82 -0.83 1.78
C VAL A 44 2.44 0.32 2.56
N PRO A 45 3.75 0.24 2.88
CA PRO A 45 4.39 1.35 3.57
C PRO A 45 4.37 2.60 2.68
N PRO A 46 4.41 3.79 3.28
CA PRO A 46 4.61 5.04 2.56
C PRO A 46 5.84 4.91 1.64
N HIS A 47 5.63 5.17 0.36
CA HIS A 47 6.66 5.04 -0.66
C HIS A 47 6.70 6.29 -1.53
N HIS A 48 7.89 6.58 -2.02
CA HIS A 48 8.17 7.70 -2.92
C HIS A 48 9.01 7.19 -4.09
N CYS A 49 8.96 7.87 -5.23
CA CYS A 49 9.85 7.53 -6.34
C CYS A 49 11.32 7.62 -5.91
N ALA A 50 12.15 6.72 -6.43
CA ALA A 50 13.59 6.87 -6.30
C ALA A 50 14.08 8.16 -7.00
N PRO A 51 15.10 8.84 -6.45
CA PRO A 51 15.78 9.93 -7.14
C PRO A 51 16.30 9.46 -8.51
N HIS A 52 16.38 10.39 -9.47
CA HIS A 52 16.99 10.12 -10.78
C HIS A 52 18.40 9.54 -10.60
N ALA A 53 18.72 8.45 -11.32
CA ALA A 53 20.02 7.78 -11.21
C ALA A 53 21.22 8.72 -11.50
N ASN A 54 20.99 9.78 -12.29
CA ASN A 54 21.99 10.78 -12.66
C ASN A 54 22.15 11.90 -11.62
N LEU A 55 21.35 11.89 -10.55
CA LEU A 55 21.39 12.92 -9.51
C LEU A 55 22.47 12.59 -8.48
N SER A 56 23.48 13.46 -8.37
CA SER A 56 24.51 13.34 -7.34
C SER A 56 23.96 13.81 -6.00
N THR A 57 23.26 12.93 -5.29
CA THR A 57 22.66 13.21 -3.97
C THR A 57 23.66 13.13 -2.82
N SER A 58 24.93 12.83 -3.10
CA SER A 58 25.98 12.57 -2.10
C SER A 58 26.32 13.76 -1.20
N SER A 59 26.01 14.99 -1.63
CA SER A 59 26.23 16.21 -0.84
C SER A 59 24.98 16.73 -0.12
N MET A 60 23.83 16.06 -0.27
CA MET A 60 22.53 16.57 0.18
C MET A 60 21.87 15.70 1.24
N GLY A 61 21.09 16.32 2.11
CA GLY A 61 20.21 15.59 3.03
C GLY A 61 19.13 14.82 2.27
N ALA A 62 18.68 13.69 2.85
CA ALA A 62 17.60 12.88 2.27
C ALA A 62 16.29 13.68 2.10
N GLY A 63 16.00 14.61 3.03
CA GLY A 63 14.83 15.49 2.96
C GLY A 63 14.91 16.52 1.84
N ASP A 64 16.07 17.13 1.63
CA ASP A 64 16.31 18.10 0.56
C ASP A 64 16.23 17.44 -0.81
N THR A 65 16.81 16.24 -0.92
CA THR A 65 16.69 15.41 -2.13
C THR A 65 15.23 15.13 -2.46
N LEU A 66 14.43 14.73 -1.46
CA LEU A 66 13.01 14.42 -1.66
C LEU A 66 12.20 15.64 -2.12
N ARG A 67 12.46 16.83 -1.55
CA ARG A 67 11.76 18.07 -1.95
C ARG A 67 12.03 18.47 -3.40
N VAL A 68 13.22 18.17 -3.90
CA VAL A 68 13.65 18.51 -5.27
C VAL A 68 13.13 17.50 -6.30
N THR A 69 12.91 16.25 -5.88
CA THR A 69 12.54 15.16 -6.79
C THR A 69 11.05 14.85 -6.78
N VAL A 70 10.34 15.06 -5.66
CA VAL A 70 8.95 14.63 -5.49
C VAL A 70 8.03 15.83 -5.22
N PRO A 71 6.96 16.02 -6.01
CA PRO A 71 5.96 17.06 -5.74
C PRO A 71 5.18 16.80 -4.46
N LEU A 72 4.52 17.84 -3.94
CA LEU A 72 3.60 17.70 -2.81
C LEU A 72 2.18 17.47 -3.34
N ASP A 73 1.47 16.52 -2.74
CA ASP A 73 0.04 16.29 -2.90
C ASP A 73 -0.76 17.44 -2.24
N GLN A 74 -2.07 17.50 -2.48
CA GLN A 74 -3.02 18.49 -1.95
C GLN A 74 -2.99 18.61 -0.42
N ASN A 75 -2.56 17.54 0.26
CA ASN A 75 -2.41 17.49 1.72
C ASN A 75 -1.04 17.98 2.23
N GLY A 76 -0.19 18.54 1.35
CA GLY A 76 1.17 18.98 1.69
C GLY A 76 2.13 17.82 1.99
N LYS A 77 1.78 16.60 1.59
CA LYS A 77 2.61 15.39 1.75
C LYS A 77 3.33 15.09 0.44
N PRO A 78 4.55 14.54 0.45
CA PRO A 78 5.21 14.11 -0.78
C PRO A 78 4.35 13.08 -1.53
N GLU A 79 4.17 13.32 -2.82
CA GLU A 79 3.49 12.44 -3.76
C GLU A 79 4.08 11.04 -3.73
N ARG A 80 3.22 10.04 -3.88
CA ARG A 80 3.66 8.64 -3.79
C ARG A 80 4.13 8.18 -5.15
N CYS A 81 3.27 8.35 -6.16
CA CYS A 81 3.38 7.69 -7.46
C CYS A 81 4.04 8.50 -8.57
N ARG A 82 4.36 9.77 -8.29
CA ARG A 82 4.89 10.71 -9.28
C ARG A 82 6.12 11.41 -8.74
N ARG A 83 7.01 11.75 -9.67
CA ARG A 83 8.18 12.60 -9.44
C ARG A 83 8.28 13.66 -10.51
N TYR A 84 9.04 14.72 -10.26
CA TYR A 84 9.38 15.68 -11.30
C TYR A 84 10.26 15.01 -12.37
N ALA A 85 9.96 15.27 -13.65
CA ALA A 85 10.76 14.84 -14.79
C ALA A 85 12.19 15.40 -14.70
N HIS A 86 12.31 16.65 -14.23
CA HIS A 86 13.58 17.28 -13.91
C HIS A 86 13.63 17.76 -12.46
N PRO A 87 14.77 17.57 -11.76
CA PRO A 87 14.94 17.99 -10.37
C PRO A 87 14.74 19.51 -10.22
N GLN A 88 13.84 19.91 -9.32
CA GLN A 88 13.48 21.31 -9.09
C GLN A 88 14.39 21.95 -8.03
N TRP A 89 15.61 22.32 -8.43
CA TRP A 89 16.61 22.91 -7.54
C TRP A 89 16.17 24.24 -6.91
N GLN A 90 15.28 24.97 -7.58
CA GLN A 90 14.73 26.24 -7.13
C GLN A 90 13.99 26.12 -5.78
N LEU A 91 13.46 24.93 -5.46
CA LEU A 91 12.77 24.67 -4.20
C LEU A 91 13.70 24.69 -2.98
N LEU A 92 15.02 24.51 -3.17
CA LEU A 92 16.00 24.62 -2.09
C LEU A 92 16.41 26.05 -1.79
N SER A 93 16.33 26.94 -2.80
CA SER A 93 16.73 28.35 -2.66
C SER A 93 15.70 29.22 -1.94
N SER A 94 14.44 28.78 -1.82
CA SER A 94 13.38 29.52 -1.13
C SER A 94 13.46 29.35 0.39
N ASN A 95 14.46 29.96 1.00
CA ASN A 95 14.55 30.17 2.45
C ASN A 95 14.23 31.64 2.85
N SER A 96 13.57 32.41 1.97
CA SER A 96 13.06 33.74 2.29
C SER A 96 11.60 33.87 1.89
N SER A 97 10.77 34.22 2.88
CA SER A 97 9.32 34.52 2.84
C SER A 97 8.45 33.38 2.33
N GLU A 98 7.74 32.67 3.21
CA GLU A 98 6.34 33.01 3.55
C GLU A 98 5.56 33.53 2.33
N ASN A 99 4.54 32.75 1.93
CA ASN A 99 3.52 33.06 0.92
C ASN A 99 3.83 32.62 -0.53
N LEU A 100 3.63 31.33 -0.83
CA LEU A 100 3.28 30.87 -2.19
C LEU A 100 2.16 29.82 -2.12
N TRP A 101 1.09 30.18 -1.42
CA TRP A 101 -0.27 29.91 -1.91
C TRP A 101 -0.51 30.79 -3.15
N GLU A 102 -0.90 30.15 -4.25
CA GLU A 102 -1.44 30.79 -5.46
C GLU A 102 -0.52 31.77 -6.19
N GLU A 103 0.28 31.27 -7.13
CA GLU A 103 0.38 31.77 -8.51
C GLU A 103 1.52 31.05 -9.24
N ASP A 104 1.26 30.64 -10.48
CA ASP A 104 2.18 30.08 -11.47
C ASP A 104 2.75 28.68 -11.18
N VAL A 105 1.87 27.69 -11.23
CA VAL A 105 2.26 26.34 -11.69
C VAL A 105 2.63 26.48 -13.17
N GLU A 106 3.87 26.88 -13.47
CA GLU A 106 4.54 26.33 -14.66
C GLU A 106 4.30 24.82 -14.57
N GLU A 107 3.66 24.23 -15.58
CA GLU A 107 3.36 22.79 -15.64
C GLU A 107 4.67 22.03 -15.45
N THR A 108 5.00 21.74 -14.19
CA THR A 108 6.18 21.00 -13.82
C THR A 108 5.89 19.58 -14.26
N GLU A 109 6.49 19.19 -15.38
CA GLU A 109 6.25 17.88 -15.96
C GLU A 109 6.53 16.80 -14.91
N THR A 110 5.48 16.08 -14.51
CA THR A 110 5.60 14.94 -13.59
C THR A 110 5.64 13.66 -14.40
N GLN A 111 6.55 12.76 -14.05
CA GLN A 111 6.67 11.43 -14.64
C GLN A 111 6.34 10.35 -13.59
N SER A 112 5.85 9.20 -14.06
CA SER A 112 5.74 7.98 -13.26
C SER A 112 7.11 7.49 -12.79
N CYS A 113 7.16 6.79 -11.64
CA CYS A 113 8.41 6.23 -11.12
C CYS A 113 8.92 5.06 -11.98
N GLU A 114 9.78 5.32 -12.97
CA GLU A 114 10.43 4.26 -13.77
C GLU A 114 11.67 3.68 -13.08
N ASP A 115 12.39 4.49 -12.29
CA ASP A 115 13.64 4.10 -11.61
C ASP A 115 13.41 3.35 -10.28
N GLY A 116 12.17 2.95 -9.99
CA GLY A 116 11.80 2.25 -8.77
C GLY A 116 11.37 3.17 -7.62
N TRP A 117 11.30 2.59 -6.42
CA TRP A 117 10.61 3.15 -5.26
C TRP A 117 11.48 3.08 -4.01
N TYR A 118 11.46 4.15 -3.22
CA TYR A 118 12.02 4.21 -1.88
C TYR A 118 10.89 4.06 -0.85
N TYR A 119 11.01 3.08 0.04
CA TYR A 119 10.00 2.78 1.05
C TYR A 119 10.46 3.26 2.42
N ASN A 120 9.62 4.04 3.10
CA ASN A 120 9.85 4.35 4.49
C ASN A 120 9.24 3.26 5.38
N ILE A 121 10.10 2.37 5.88
CA ILE A 121 9.68 1.24 6.75
C ILE A 121 9.49 1.63 8.22
N THR A 122 9.68 2.90 8.59
CA THR A 122 9.57 3.33 10.00
C THR A 122 8.13 3.42 10.49
N GLU A 123 7.16 3.61 9.60
CA GLU A 123 5.74 3.76 9.95
C GLU A 123 4.85 2.96 8.99
N MET A 124 4.61 1.68 9.30
CA MET A 124 3.65 0.84 8.57
C MET A 124 2.24 1.07 9.11
N SER A 125 1.57 2.14 8.66
CA SER A 125 0.22 2.51 9.14
C SER A 125 -0.91 2.12 8.18
N SER A 126 -0.63 1.88 6.89
CA SER A 126 -1.66 1.58 5.88
C SER A 126 -1.57 0.15 5.34
N THR A 127 -2.72 -0.51 5.23
CA THR A 127 -2.94 -1.86 4.69
C THR A 127 -3.68 -1.77 3.36
N ILE A 128 -3.62 -2.82 2.52
CA ILE A 128 -4.29 -2.82 1.20
C ILE A 128 -5.74 -2.34 1.29
N ILE A 129 -6.47 -2.71 2.33
CA ILE A 129 -7.89 -2.38 2.50
C ILE A 129 -8.12 -0.93 2.98
N THR A 130 -7.15 -0.31 3.66
CA THR A 130 -7.26 1.10 4.08
C THR A 130 -6.89 2.08 2.96
N GLU A 131 -6.08 1.66 1.98
CA GLU A 131 -5.75 2.52 0.82
C GLU A 131 -6.91 2.69 -0.16
N VAL A 132 -7.79 1.69 -0.32
CA VAL A 132 -8.91 1.76 -1.29
C VAL A 132 -10.08 2.64 -0.84
N ASN A 133 -10.12 3.03 0.45
CA ASN A 133 -11.21 3.79 1.07
C ASN A 133 -10.81 5.23 1.46
N GLY A 134 -9.59 5.67 1.14
CA GLY A 134 -9.13 7.05 1.30
C GLY A 134 -9.17 7.81 0.00
#